data_AF-A0A502MDX6-F1
#
_entry.id   AF-A0A502MDX6-F1
#
_cell.length_a   1.000
_cell.length_b   1.000
_cell.length_c   1.000
_cell.angle_alpha   90.00
_cell.angle_beta   90.00
_cell.angle_gamma   90.00
#
_symmetry.space_group_name_H-M   'P 1'
#
loop_
_entity.id
_entity.type
_entity.pdbx_description
1 polymer ?
#
loop_
_entity_poly.entity_id
_entity_poly.type
_entity_poly.pdbx_seq_one_letter_code
_entity_poly.pdbx_strand_id
1 'polypeptide(L)'
;MSAAISGSALAVRPAGRLLFSLFAVGAIALLAPPAVAHDAQPTAAMPQGWKYPFACCANFDCKEVPQSSISERPEGYVIKGTGEVVAYSDKRIKNSPDGEYHWCAHQAGLDAGKTICLFVPPPSY
;
A
#
# COMPACT_ATOMS: atom_id res chain seq x y z
N MET A 1 11.62 -63.27 -43.12
CA MET A 1 12.05 -61.91 -43.51
C MET A 1 10.88 -60.98 -43.19
N SER A 2 10.90 -60.30 -42.04
CA SER A 2 9.86 -59.32 -41.67
C SER A 2 10.55 -58.04 -41.25
N ALA A 3 10.38 -56.99 -42.05
CA ALA A 3 10.92 -55.67 -41.78
C ALA A 3 9.92 -54.89 -40.91
N ALA A 4 10.37 -54.46 -39.73
CA ALA A 4 9.65 -53.51 -38.90
C ALA A 4 9.84 -52.09 -39.47
N ILE A 5 8.74 -51.41 -39.77
CA ILE A 5 8.75 -50.01 -40.21
C ILE A 5 8.69 -49.12 -38.96
N SER A 6 9.79 -48.45 -38.66
CA SER A 6 9.89 -47.46 -37.58
C SER A 6 9.37 -46.10 -38.09
N GLY A 7 8.18 -45.70 -37.64
CA GLY A 7 7.63 -44.37 -37.91
C GLY A 7 8.20 -43.33 -36.94
N SER A 8 8.98 -42.38 -37.46
CA SER A 8 9.46 -41.22 -36.71
C SER A 8 8.31 -40.23 -36.47
N ALA A 9 7.84 -40.11 -35.23
CA ALA A 9 6.90 -39.08 -34.83
C ALA A 9 7.63 -37.73 -34.66
N LEU A 10 7.60 -36.88 -35.69
CA LEU A 10 7.96 -35.47 -35.55
C LEU A 10 6.89 -34.78 -34.70
N ALA A 11 7.26 -34.41 -33.47
CA ALA A 11 6.41 -33.63 -32.59
C ALA A 11 6.20 -32.22 -33.18
N VAL A 12 5.07 -32.04 -33.88
CA VAL A 12 4.58 -30.72 -34.26
C VAL A 12 4.24 -29.97 -32.98
N ARG A 13 5.12 -29.06 -32.54
CA ARG A 13 4.77 -28.08 -31.51
C ARG A 13 3.65 -27.19 -32.10
N PRO A 14 2.42 -27.22 -31.57
CA PRO A 14 1.36 -26.43 -32.15
C PRO A 14 1.66 -24.96 -31.85
N ALA A 15 1.97 -24.17 -32.87
CA ALA A 15 2.13 -22.72 -32.78
C ALA A 15 0.95 -22.04 -32.06
N GLY A 16 -0.24 -22.67 -32.10
CA GLY A 16 -1.42 -22.26 -31.34
C GLY A 16 -1.20 -22.17 -29.82
N ARG A 17 -0.42 -23.08 -29.19
CA ARG A 17 -0.18 -23.01 -27.74
C ARG A 17 0.60 -21.75 -27.33
N LEU A 18 1.57 -21.32 -28.14
CA LEU A 18 2.34 -20.09 -27.90
C LEU A 18 1.49 -18.83 -28.10
N LEU A 19 0.63 -18.81 -29.12
CA LEU A 19 -0.27 -17.70 -29.40
C LEU A 19 -1.34 -17.54 -28.30
N PHE A 20 -1.97 -18.63 -27.85
CA PHE A 20 -2.94 -18.58 -26.74
C PHE A 20 -2.30 -18.11 -25.42
N SER A 21 -1.05 -18.49 -25.13
CA SER A 21 -0.33 -18.02 -23.94
C SER A 21 0.00 -16.52 -23.99
N LEU A 22 0.35 -15.96 -25.15
CA LEU A 22 0.63 -14.53 -25.30
C LEU A 22 -0.63 -13.67 -25.17
N PHE A 23 -1.76 -14.12 -25.72
CA PHE A 23 -3.06 -13.45 -25.52
C PHE A 23 -3.50 -13.48 -24.05
N ALA A 24 -3.31 -14.59 -23.35
CA ALA A 24 -3.67 -14.70 -21.94
C ALA A 24 -2.84 -13.74 -21.05
N VAL A 25 -1.53 -13.61 -21.27
CA VAL A 25 -0.68 -12.69 -20.50
C VAL A 25 -1.02 -11.22 -20.80
N GLY A 26 -1.25 -10.89 -22.07
CA GLY A 26 -1.69 -9.56 -22.46
C GLY A 26 -3.02 -9.17 -21.82
N ALA A 27 -4.00 -10.08 -21.84
CA ALA A 27 -5.32 -9.86 -21.23
C ALA A 27 -5.25 -9.68 -19.71
N ILE A 28 -4.39 -10.43 -19.01
CA ILE A 28 -4.21 -10.29 -17.55
C ILE A 28 -3.58 -8.93 -17.19
N ALA A 29 -2.60 -8.46 -17.96
CA ALA A 29 -1.97 -7.17 -17.71
C ALA A 29 -2.93 -5.98 -17.91
N LEU A 30 -3.89 -6.11 -18.84
CA LEU A 30 -4.93 -5.11 -19.11
C LEU A 30 -6.02 -5.04 -18.04
N LEU A 31 -6.23 -6.11 -17.27
CA LEU A 31 -7.27 -6.21 -16.25
C LEU A 31 -6.75 -5.96 -14.83
N ALA A 32 -5.44 -5.76 -14.66
CA ALA A 32 -4.85 -5.50 -13.36
C ALA A 32 -5.19 -4.07 -12.89
N PRO A 33 -5.80 -3.90 -11.71
CA PRO A 33 -6.00 -2.57 -11.13
C PRO A 33 -4.63 -1.92 -10.82
N PRO A 34 -4.54 -0.58 -10.89
CA PRO A 34 -3.32 0.12 -10.48
C PRO A 34 -3.01 -0.19 -9.01
N ALA A 35 -1.73 -0.47 -8.70
CA ALA A 35 -1.28 -0.68 -7.34
C ALA A 35 -1.28 0.66 -6.58
N VAL A 36 -2.19 0.79 -5.60
CA VAL A 36 -2.35 1.97 -4.72
C VAL A 36 -2.05 1.63 -3.25
N ALA A 37 -1.27 0.58 -2.99
CA ALA A 37 -0.96 0.10 -1.65
C ALA A 37 -0.25 1.14 -0.75
N HIS A 38 0.21 2.25 -1.34
CA HIS A 38 0.96 3.32 -0.69
C HIS A 38 0.18 4.62 -0.58
N ASP A 39 -1.02 4.67 -1.14
CA ASP A 39 -1.95 5.78 -1.03
C ASP A 39 -2.95 5.48 0.08
N ALA A 40 -3.55 6.52 0.68
CA ALA A 40 -4.66 6.34 1.60
C ALA A 40 -5.87 5.81 0.81
N GLN A 41 -6.49 4.76 1.34
CA GLN A 41 -7.63 4.11 0.68
C GLN A 41 -8.85 5.03 0.62
N PRO A 42 -9.79 4.79 -0.32
CA PRO A 42 -11.06 5.49 -0.33
C PRO A 42 -11.82 5.39 1.00
N THR A 43 -12.31 6.52 1.48
CA THR A 43 -13.22 6.63 2.62
C THR A 43 -14.50 7.34 2.21
N ALA A 44 -15.48 7.44 3.12
CA ALA A 44 -16.69 8.22 2.87
C ALA A 44 -16.38 9.71 2.62
N ALA A 45 -15.38 10.27 3.33
CA ALA A 45 -14.97 11.66 3.18
C ALA A 45 -14.05 11.89 1.97
N MET A 46 -13.25 10.88 1.59
CA MET A 46 -12.38 10.91 0.41
C MET A 46 -12.67 9.70 -0.49
N PRO A 47 -13.74 9.72 -1.32
CA PRO A 47 -14.18 8.57 -2.10
C PRO A 47 -13.19 8.06 -3.15
N GLN A 48 -12.16 8.86 -3.47
CA GLN A 48 -11.08 8.46 -4.39
C GLN A 48 -9.75 8.20 -3.68
N GLY A 49 -9.76 8.14 -2.34
CA GLY A 49 -8.56 8.12 -1.53
C GLY A 49 -7.74 9.40 -1.69
N TRP A 50 -6.51 9.37 -1.22
CA TRP A 50 -5.57 10.49 -1.35
C TRP A 50 -4.13 10.04 -1.20
N LYS A 51 -3.19 10.87 -1.64
CA LYS A 51 -1.77 10.56 -1.61
C LYS A 51 -1.08 11.22 -0.43
N TYR A 52 -0.29 10.45 0.30
CA TYR A 52 0.57 11.04 1.32
C TYR A 52 1.64 11.93 0.67
N PRO A 53 1.99 13.08 1.28
CA PRO A 53 3.13 13.88 0.85
C PRO A 53 4.42 13.05 0.86
N PHE A 54 5.23 13.19 -0.19
CA PHE A 54 6.49 12.46 -0.31
C PHE A 54 7.40 12.62 0.92
N ALA A 55 7.43 13.82 1.52
CA ALA A 55 8.22 14.11 2.72
C ALA A 55 7.79 13.32 3.97
N CYS A 56 6.57 12.78 4.01
CA CYS A 56 6.05 12.02 5.13
C CYS A 56 6.17 10.50 4.96
N CYS A 57 6.15 10.04 3.71
CA CYS A 57 5.90 8.63 3.44
C CYS A 57 6.94 7.96 2.56
N ALA A 58 7.62 8.73 1.69
CA ALA A 58 8.35 8.22 0.54
C ALA A 58 7.60 7.13 -0.27
N ASN A 59 6.27 7.07 -0.16
CA ASN A 59 5.37 6.01 -0.63
C ASN A 59 5.53 4.62 0.02
N PHE A 60 5.99 4.49 1.28
CA PHE A 60 6.11 3.18 1.93
C PHE A 60 5.75 3.16 3.43
N ASP A 61 5.91 4.29 4.12
CA ASP A 61 5.94 4.27 5.60
C ASP A 61 4.57 4.53 6.28
N CYS A 62 3.50 4.79 5.53
CA CYS A 62 2.21 5.25 6.05
C CYS A 62 1.11 4.21 5.97
N LYS A 63 0.21 4.27 6.95
CA LYS A 63 -1.07 3.55 6.94
C LYS A 63 -2.12 4.31 7.74
N GLU A 64 -3.37 4.09 7.38
CA GLU A 64 -4.49 4.37 8.28
C GLU A 64 -4.32 3.53 9.56
N VAL A 65 -4.58 4.14 10.71
CA VAL A 65 -4.56 3.47 12.01
C VAL A 65 -5.89 3.66 12.70
N PRO A 66 -6.38 2.67 13.47
CA PRO A 66 -7.64 2.84 14.17
C PRO A 66 -7.49 3.96 15.20
N GLN A 67 -8.56 4.71 15.42
CA GLN A 67 -8.61 5.80 16.41
C GLN A 67 -8.14 5.37 17.80
N SER A 68 -8.33 4.10 18.16
CA SER A 68 -7.84 3.54 19.42
C SER A 68 -6.30 3.49 19.53
N SER A 69 -5.55 3.63 18.43
CA SER A 69 -4.07 3.67 18.43
C SER A 69 -3.49 5.01 18.87
N ILE A 70 -4.29 6.06 18.83
CA ILE A 70 -3.89 7.43 19.17
C ILE A 70 -4.67 7.86 20.41
N SER A 71 -3.98 8.41 21.41
CA SER A 71 -4.62 9.05 22.56
C SER A 71 -4.32 10.52 22.50
N GLU A 72 -5.34 11.35 22.35
CA GLU A 72 -5.18 12.78 22.55
C GLU A 72 -5.08 13.11 24.04
N ARG A 73 -4.14 13.98 24.41
CA ARG A 73 -3.82 14.38 25.78
C ARG A 73 -3.39 15.85 25.82
N PRO A 74 -3.36 16.51 26.99
CA PRO A 74 -2.95 17.92 27.08
C PRO A 74 -1.57 18.22 26.48
N GLU A 75 -0.65 17.24 26.52
CA GLU A 75 0.68 17.34 25.94
C GLU A 75 0.75 17.11 24.43
N GLY A 76 -0.30 16.55 23.80
CA GLY A 76 -0.35 16.22 22.37
C GLY A 76 -0.97 14.85 22.08
N TYR A 77 -0.58 14.27 20.95
CA TYR A 77 -1.04 12.95 20.51
C TYR A 77 -0.06 11.87 20.98
N VAL A 78 -0.55 10.91 21.74
CA VAL A 78 0.23 9.75 22.18
C VAL A 78 -0.02 8.56 21.26
N ILE A 79 1.05 8.06 20.65
CA ILE A 79 1.02 6.81 19.89
C ILE A 79 1.04 5.65 20.89
N LYS A 80 -0.09 4.95 21.07
CA LYS A 80 -0.21 3.93 22.13
C LYS A 80 0.74 2.74 21.95
N GLY A 81 1.11 2.41 20.72
CA GLY A 81 2.03 1.30 20.43
C GLY A 81 3.48 1.57 20.85
N THR A 82 3.90 2.83 20.93
CA THR A 82 5.30 3.21 21.19
C THR A 82 5.46 4.08 22.43
N GLY A 83 4.39 4.71 22.91
CA GLY A 83 4.41 5.71 23.97
C GLY A 83 4.94 7.07 23.53
N GLU A 84 5.29 7.25 22.25
CA GLU A 84 5.74 8.54 21.74
C GLU A 84 4.64 9.60 21.89
N VAL A 85 5.00 10.76 22.43
CA VAL A 85 4.16 11.95 22.45
C VAL A 85 4.57 12.87 21.30
N VAL A 86 3.64 13.09 20.38
CA VAL A 86 3.76 14.09 19.31
C VAL A 86 3.04 15.35 19.77
N ALA A 87 3.80 16.33 20.27
CA ALA A 87 3.24 17.57 20.81
C ALA A 87 2.46 18.35 19.75
N TYR A 88 1.41 19.09 20.14
CA TYR A 88 0.56 19.81 19.18
C TYR A 88 1.30 20.81 18.27
N SER A 89 2.42 21.35 18.72
CA SER A 89 3.27 22.26 17.93
C SER A 89 4.25 21.55 16.99
N ASP A 90 4.29 20.21 17.02
CA ASP A 90 5.20 19.41 16.21
C ASP A 90 4.83 19.51 14.72
N LYS A 91 5.81 19.85 13.89
CA LYS A 91 5.65 20.01 12.45
C LYS A 91 5.29 18.70 11.73
N ARG A 92 5.48 17.55 12.39
CA ARG A 92 5.09 16.23 11.90
C ARG A 92 3.58 16.01 11.90
N ILE A 93 2.82 16.81 12.66
CA ILE A 93 1.35 16.78 12.63
C ILE A 93 0.86 17.38 11.31
N LYS A 94 -0.09 16.68 10.68
CA LYS A 94 -0.75 17.05 9.43
C LYS A 94 -2.26 16.89 9.57
N ASN A 95 -3.03 17.63 8.78
CA ASN A 95 -4.47 17.42 8.70
C ASN A 95 -4.75 16.21 7.82
N SER A 96 -5.62 15.31 8.29
CA SER A 96 -6.12 14.21 7.46
C SER A 96 -7.29 14.68 6.60
N PRO A 97 -7.21 14.59 5.26
CA PRO A 97 -8.30 14.99 4.36
C PRO A 97 -9.55 14.12 4.48
N ASP A 98 -9.38 12.86 4.92
CA ASP A 98 -10.45 11.88 5.06
C ASP A 98 -11.05 11.80 6.48
N GLY A 99 -10.54 12.60 7.41
CA GLY A 99 -11.01 12.59 8.80
C GLY A 99 -10.59 11.35 9.60
N GLU A 100 -9.70 10.51 9.08
CA GLU A 100 -9.14 9.35 9.78
C GLU A 100 -7.73 9.65 10.33
N TYR A 101 -7.25 8.82 11.26
CA TYR A 101 -5.85 8.90 11.69
C TYR A 101 -4.95 8.12 10.73
N HIS A 102 -3.86 8.74 10.28
CA HIS A 102 -2.80 8.03 9.54
C HIS A 102 -1.46 8.26 10.20
N TRP A 103 -0.72 7.17 10.39
CA TRP A 103 0.55 7.20 11.09
C TRP A 103 1.68 6.69 10.22
N CYS A 104 2.68 7.56 10.03
CA CYS A 104 3.89 7.27 9.28
C CYS A 104 5.02 7.10 10.27
N ALA A 105 5.68 5.96 10.25
CA ALA A 105 6.78 5.67 11.17
C ALA A 105 7.83 4.79 10.50
N HIS A 106 9.07 4.91 10.98
CA HIS A 106 10.13 4.01 10.56
C HIS A 106 9.75 2.56 10.91
N GLN A 107 9.77 1.66 9.92
CA GLN A 107 9.34 0.27 10.12
C GLN A 107 10.43 -0.65 10.69
N ALA A 108 11.71 -0.25 10.56
CA ALA A 108 12.85 -1.06 10.95
C ALA A 108 14.04 -0.20 11.39
N GLY A 109 15.05 -0.86 11.99
CA GLY A 109 16.26 -0.20 12.47
C GLY A 109 16.13 0.36 13.88
N LEU A 110 17.12 1.16 14.30
CA LEU A 110 17.18 1.72 15.66
C LEU A 110 16.07 2.74 15.93
N ASP A 111 15.55 3.39 14.88
CA ASP A 111 14.45 4.34 14.96
C ASP A 111 13.07 3.66 14.73
N ALA A 112 12.99 2.32 14.71
CA ALA A 112 11.71 1.64 14.47
C ALA A 112 10.60 2.13 15.43
N GLY A 113 9.45 2.48 14.88
CA GLY A 113 8.32 3.06 15.61
C GLY A 113 8.42 4.57 15.87
N LYS A 114 9.51 5.25 15.50
CA LYS A 114 9.59 6.70 15.59
C LYS A 114 8.77 7.36 14.48
N THR A 115 7.94 8.32 14.88
CA THR A 115 7.00 9.00 13.99
C THR A 115 7.72 9.90 12.98
N ILE A 116 7.39 9.75 11.71
CA ILE A 116 7.78 10.62 10.60
C ILE A 116 6.71 11.71 10.41
N CYS A 117 5.44 11.31 10.29
CA CYS A 117 4.28 12.20 10.25
C CYS A 117 3.08 11.54 10.95
N LEU A 118 2.20 12.36 11.50
CA LEU A 118 0.91 11.94 12.05
C LEU A 118 -0.18 12.80 11.41
N PHE A 119 -1.05 12.19 10.61
CA PHE A 119 -2.24 12.83 10.08
C PHE A 119 -3.37 12.63 11.08
N VAL A 120 -3.95 13.74 11.52
CA VAL A 120 -5.02 13.75 12.52
C VAL A 120 -6.31 14.27 11.90
N PRO A 121 -7.48 13.76 12.31
CA PRO A 121 -8.75 14.34 11.92
C PRO A 121 -8.78 15.83 12.29
N PRO A 122 -9.30 16.71 11.41
CA PRO A 122 -9.44 18.11 11.77
C PRO A 122 -10.34 18.24 13.02
N PRO A 123 -10.09 19.24 13.89
CA PRO A 123 -11.00 19.53 15.00
C PRO A 123 -12.42 19.68 14.46
N SER A 124 -13.36 18.89 14.95
CA SER A 124 -14.78 19.08 14.66
C SER A 124 -15.20 20.47 15.16
N TYR A 125 -15.77 21.29 14.28
CA TYR A 125 -16.45 22.54 14.68
C TYR A 125 -17.69 22.27 15.52
#